data_AF-A0A520IDQ0-F1
#
_entry.id   AF-A0A520IDQ0-F1
#
_cell.length_a   1.000
_cell.length_b   1.000
_cell.length_c   1.000
_cell.angle_alpha   90.00
_cell.angle_beta   90.00
_cell.angle_gamma   90.00
#
_symmetry.space_group_name_H-M   'P 1'
#
loop_
_entity.id
_entity.type
_entity.pdbx_description
1 polymer ?
#
loop_
_entity_poly.entity_id
_entity_poly.type
_entity_poly.pdbx_seq_one_letter_code
_entity_poly.pdbx_strand_id
1 'polypeptide(L)' 'PAVGEAFTMLTCPPGPDIVSYHDRQIVIVERRDWAGWLSGETPAAEICVPLPAGSLKVEPVLR' A
#
# COMPACT_ATOMS: atom_id res chain seq x y z
N PRO A 1 -8.29 25.12 12.77
CA PRO A 1 -9.69 24.72 12.51
C PRO A 1 -10.13 23.65 13.52
N ALA A 2 -11.36 23.74 14.06
CA ALA A 2 -11.89 22.80 15.07
C ALA A 2 -12.47 21.52 14.41
N VAL A 3 -11.66 20.89 13.56
CA VAL A 3 -11.84 19.53 13.05
C VAL A 3 -10.49 18.86 13.30
N GLY A 4 -10.48 17.71 13.98
CA GLY A 4 -9.26 16.99 14.31
C GLY A 4 -8.47 16.55 13.07
N GLU A 5 -7.21 16.19 13.25
CA GLU A 5 -6.39 15.62 12.18
C GLU A 5 -6.95 14.25 11.77
N ALA A 6 -6.97 14.00 10.47
CA ALA A 6 -7.40 12.73 9.88
C ALA A 6 -6.48 12.37 8.71
N PHE A 7 -6.34 11.06 8.47
CA PHE A 7 -5.59 10.54 7.33
C PHE A 7 -6.38 9.42 6.66
N THR A 8 -5.96 9.06 5.45
CA THR A 8 -6.49 7.92 4.71
C THR A 8 -5.35 7.08 4.16
N MET A 9 -5.64 5.82 3.85
CA MET A 9 -4.69 4.94 3.18
C MET A 9 -4.93 4.99 1.68
N LEU A 10 -3.85 5.19 0.92
CA LEU A 10 -3.89 5.02 -0.53
C LEU A 10 -4.02 3.53 -0.88
N THR A 11 -4.76 3.25 -1.94
CA THR A 11 -4.99 1.89 -2.42
C THR A 11 -4.78 1.80 -3.92
N CYS A 12 -4.25 0.66 -4.37
CA CYS A 12 -4.02 0.29 -5.77
C CYS A 12 -4.84 -0.98 -6.11
N PRO A 13 -4.85 -1.43 -7.39
CA PRO A 13 -5.33 -2.77 -7.71
C PRO A 13 -4.61 -3.86 -6.90
N PRO A 14 -5.19 -5.05 -6.72
CA PRO A 14 -4.63 -6.06 -5.86
C PRO A 14 -3.43 -6.74 -6.53
N GLY A 15 -2.37 -6.99 -5.76
CA GLY A 15 -1.28 -7.88 -6.16
C GLY A 15 -1.68 -9.36 -6.09
N PRO A 16 -0.84 -10.27 -6.61
CA PRO A 16 -1.13 -11.71 -6.66
C PRO A 16 -1.42 -12.35 -5.30
N ASP A 17 -0.82 -11.83 -4.23
CA ASP A 17 -1.01 -12.36 -2.87
C ASP A 17 -2.34 -11.89 -2.22
N ILE A 18 -3.01 -10.89 -2.80
CA ILE A 18 -4.24 -10.26 -2.25
C ILE A 18 -5.48 -10.55 -3.10
N VAL A 19 -5.34 -10.77 -4.41
CA VAL A 19 -6.46 -10.83 -5.37
C VAL A 19 -7.54 -11.88 -5.04
N SER A 20 -7.20 -12.94 -4.30
CA SER A 20 -8.16 -13.95 -3.85
C SER A 20 -9.01 -13.51 -2.65
N TYR A 21 -8.64 -12.42 -1.98
CA TYR A 21 -9.30 -11.92 -0.77
C TYR A 21 -10.03 -10.59 -1.00
N HIS A 22 -9.42 -9.68 -1.76
CA HIS A 22 -9.94 -8.31 -1.96
C HIS A 22 -9.61 -7.75 -3.35
N ASP A 23 -10.43 -6.79 -3.79
CA ASP A 23 -10.30 -6.06 -5.06
C ASP A 23 -9.35 -4.86 -4.99
N ARG A 24 -8.85 -4.52 -3.79
CA ARG A 24 -7.96 -3.40 -3.54
C ARG A 24 -6.86 -3.81 -2.58
N GLN A 25 -5.66 -3.33 -2.85
CA GLN A 25 -4.49 -3.47 -1.98
C GLN A 25 -4.14 -2.09 -1.41
N ILE A 26 -3.75 -2.03 -0.13
CA ILE A 26 -3.09 -0.85 0.44
C ILE A 26 -1.73 -0.68 -0.23
N VAL A 27 -1.41 0.53 -0.66
CA VAL A 27 -0.09 0.82 -1.23
C VAL A 27 0.98 0.61 -0.16
N ILE A 28 1.91 -0.32 -0.42
CA ILE A 28 3.05 -0.59 0.45
C ILE A 28 4.27 0.06 -0.19
N VAL A 29 4.77 1.13 0.44
CA VAL A 29 5.96 1.85 -0.03
C VAL A 29 7.21 1.07 0.39
N GLU A 30 8.04 0.67 -0.57
CA GLU A 30 9.32 0.02 -0.28
C GLU A 30 10.25 0.97 0.48
N ARG A 31 11.09 0.42 1.35
CA ARG A 31 11.95 1.21 2.24
C ARG A 31 12.84 2.21 1.50
N ARG A 32 13.33 1.84 0.31
CA ARG A 32 14.18 2.70 -0.51
C ARG A 32 13.46 3.97 -1.00
N ASP A 33 12.12 3.92 -1.06
CA ASP A 33 11.29 4.98 -1.63
C ASP A 33 10.64 5.88 -0.57
N TRP A 34 10.85 5.59 0.72
CA TRP A 34 10.23 6.34 1.82
C TRP A 34 10.58 7.84 1.80
N ALA A 35 11.85 8.17 1.57
CA ALA A 35 12.29 9.56 1.56
C ALA A 35 11.62 10.34 0.42
N GLY A 36 11.64 9.79 -0.79
CA GLY A 36 11.02 10.40 -1.97
C GLY A 36 9.49 10.47 -1.89
N TRP A 37 8.85 9.51 -1.21
CA TRP A 37 7.43 9.57 -0.89
C TRP A 37 7.10 10.71 0.08
N LEU A 38 7.83 10.81 1.19
CA LEU A 38 7.59 11.81 2.23
C LEU A 38 7.96 13.24 1.77
N SER A 39 8.97 13.38 0.91
CA SER A 39 9.36 14.66 0.31
C SER A 39 8.44 15.07 -0.85
N GLY A 40 7.70 14.11 -1.43
CA GLY A 40 6.87 14.33 -2.62
C GLY A 40 7.65 14.38 -3.93
N GLU A 41 8.93 13.98 -3.91
CA GLU A 41 9.80 13.97 -5.10
C GLU A 41 9.56 12.75 -6.00
N THR A 42 9.11 11.63 -5.43
CA THR A 42 8.79 10.43 -6.22
C THR A 42 7.38 10.53 -6.79
N PRO A 43 7.20 10.37 -8.12
CA PRO A 43 5.88 10.35 -8.73
C PRO A 43 4.97 9.27 -8.13
N ALA A 44 3.74 9.63 -7.79
CA ALA A 44 2.80 8.70 -7.17
C ALA A 44 2.56 7.42 -8.00
N ALA A 45 2.64 7.51 -9.34
CA ALA A 45 2.49 6.37 -10.24
C ALA A 45 3.60 5.32 -10.11
N GLU A 46 4.77 5.70 -9.58
CA GLU A 46 5.90 4.79 -9.33
C GLU A 46 5.76 4.05 -8.00
N ILE A 47 5.04 4.65 -7.03
CA ILE A 47 4.84 4.08 -5.69
C ILE A 47 3.49 3.35 -5.57
N CYS A 48 2.42 3.88 -6.17
CA CYS A 48 1.05 3.40 -6.02
C CYS A 48 0.74 2.19 -6.92
N VAL A 49 1.58 1.16 -6.84
CA VAL A 49 1.51 -0.05 -7.67
C VAL A 49 1.18 -1.30 -6.84
N PRO A 50 0.59 -2.35 -7.45
CA PRO A 50 0.42 -3.63 -6.79
C PRO A 50 1.77 -4.27 -6.46
N LEU A 51 1.83 -5.08 -5.39
CA LEU A 51 3.05 -5.80 -5.06
C LEU A 51 3.24 -7.02 -5.98
N PRO A 52 4.48 -7.43 -6.29
CA PRO A 52 4.74 -8.68 -6.98
C PRO A 52 4.39 -9.89 -6.10
N ALA A 53 4.19 -11.06 -6.72
CA ALA A 53 3.90 -12.30 -6.01
C ALA A 53 4.98 -12.66 -4.97
N GLY A 54 4.58 -13.20 -3.82
CA GLY A 54 5.48 -13.57 -2.74
C GLY A 54 6.01 -12.40 -1.91
N SER A 55 5.49 -11.18 -2.12
CA SER A 55 5.83 -10.02 -1.29
C SER A 55 5.20 -10.11 0.09
N LEU A 56 4.05 -10.78 0.21
CA LEU A 56 3.32 -10.96 1.45
C LEU A 56 3.28 -12.43 1.86
N LYS A 57 3.62 -12.70 3.11
CA LYS A 57 3.35 -13.99 3.73
C LYS A 57 1.91 -14.01 4.22
N VAL A 58 1.06 -14.79 3.57
CA VAL A 58 -0.36 -14.92 3.92
C VAL A 58 -0.55 -16.15 4.81
N GLU A 59 -1.13 -15.96 5.99
CA GLU A 59 -1.38 -17.03 6.95
C GLU A 59 -2.82 -16.98 7.47
N PRO A 60 -3.51 -18.14 7.62
CA PRO A 60 -4.82 -18.18 8.25
C PRO A 60 -4.71 -17.88 9.74
N VAL A 61 -5.64 -17.05 10.25
CA VAL A 61 -5.75 -16.77 11.69
C VAL A 61 -6.76 -17.74 12.30
N LEU A 62 -6.36 -18.48 13.34
CA LEU A 62 -7.29 -19.27 14.14
C LEU A 62 -8.20 -18.31 14.93
N ARG A 63 -9.51 -18.49 14.81
CA ARG A 63 -10.51 -17.75 15.58
C ARG A 63 -10.67 -18.32 16.98
#